data_AF-A0A2T0MXC2-F1
#
_entry.id   AF-A0A2T0MXC2-F1
#
_cell.length_a   1.000
_cell.length_b   1.000
_cell.length_c   1.000
_cell.angle_alpha   90.00
_cell.angle_beta   90.00
_cell.angle_gamma   90.00
#
_symmetry.space_group_name_H-M   'P 1'
#
loop_
_entity.id
_entity.type
_entity.pdbx_description
1 polymer ?
#
loop_
_entity_poly.entity_id
_entity_poly.type
_entity_poly.pdbx_seq_one_letter_code
_entity_poly.pdbx_strand_id
1 'polypeptide(L)' 'MRLTRRALTEARSCSSDPLCAERLPRKPEDFLQGAACHVCLFVSETTCERGNRFLDRRFVVPIGDPALALCRDLP' A
#
# COMPACT_ATOMS: atom_id res chain seq x y z
N MET A 1 17.19 -7.01 -11.67
CA MET A 1 16.17 -6.47 -10.73
C MET A 1 14.82 -7.19 -10.85
N ARG A 2 14.78 -8.54 -10.76
CA ARG A 2 13.53 -9.31 -10.94
C ARG A 2 12.61 -9.24 -9.71
N LEU A 3 13.19 -9.30 -8.50
CA LEU A 3 12.45 -9.30 -7.24
C LEU A 3 11.65 -8.00 -7.06
N THR A 4 12.30 -6.85 -7.22
CA THR A 4 11.65 -5.55 -7.06
C THR A 4 10.52 -5.32 -8.07
N ARG A 5 10.72 -5.71 -9.34
CA ARG A 5 9.67 -5.60 -10.37
C ARG A 5 8.46 -6.45 -10.02
N ARG A 6 8.69 -7.71 -9.62
CA ARG A 6 7.63 -8.60 -9.20
C ARG A 6 6.86 -8.02 -8.00
N ALA A 7 7.57 -7.53 -6.98
CA ALA A 7 6.96 -6.92 -5.81
C ALA A 7 6.08 -5.69 -6.17
N LEU A 8 6.56 -4.84 -7.07
CA LEU A 8 5.78 -3.70 -7.56
C LEU A 8 4.57 -4.15 -8.39
N THR A 9 4.68 -5.19 -9.21
CA THR A 9 3.52 -5.76 -9.92
C THR A 9 2.49 -6.31 -8.95
N GLU A 10 2.92 -7.08 -7.94
CA GLU A 10 2.05 -7.65 -6.92
C GLU A 10 1.39 -6.55 -6.07
N ALA A 11 2.09 -5.45 -5.78
CA ALA A 11 1.52 -4.32 -5.03
C ALA A 11 0.29 -3.69 -5.70
N ARG A 12 0.09 -3.84 -7.02
CA ARG A 12 -1.06 -3.26 -7.74
C ARG A 12 -2.39 -3.92 -7.36
N SER A 13 -2.39 -5.12 -6.79
CA SER A 13 -3.60 -5.84 -6.41
C SER A 13 -3.53 -6.36 -4.97
N CYS A 14 -4.69 -6.43 -4.32
CA CYS A 14 -4.83 -6.97 -2.97
C CYS A 14 -6.12 -7.81 -2.95
N SER A 15 -6.09 -8.99 -2.34
CA SER A 15 -7.30 -9.83 -2.26
C SER A 15 -8.41 -9.21 -1.41
N SER A 16 -8.08 -8.23 -0.56
CA SER A 16 -9.05 -7.43 0.19
C SER A 16 -9.53 -6.17 -0.55
N ASP A 17 -9.22 -6.02 -1.84
CA ASP A 17 -9.85 -4.98 -2.67
C ASP A 17 -11.33 -5.30 -2.91
N PRO A 18 -12.22 -4.28 -2.98
CA PRO A 18 -11.93 -2.84 -3.03
C PRO A 18 -11.73 -2.18 -1.65
N LEU A 19 -12.05 -2.87 -0.55
CA LEU A 19 -11.99 -2.30 0.81
C LEU A 19 -10.60 -1.74 1.15
N CYS A 20 -9.54 -2.43 0.73
CA CYS A 20 -8.16 -1.96 0.92
C CYS A 20 -7.90 -0.70 0.10
N ALA A 21 -8.19 -0.71 -1.21
CA ALA A 21 -7.99 0.44 -2.10
C ALA A 21 -8.75 1.71 -1.68
N GLU A 22 -9.97 1.56 -1.15
CA GLU A 22 -10.85 2.68 -0.75
C GLU A 22 -10.51 3.25 0.63
N ARG A 23 -9.68 2.57 1.42
CA ARG A 23 -9.29 3.01 2.75
C ARG A 23 -8.49 4.32 2.69
N LEU A 24 -8.98 5.36 3.37
CA LEU A 24 -8.36 6.69 3.43
C LEU A 24 -8.18 7.12 4.89
N PRO A 25 -6.95 7.39 5.36
CA PRO A 25 -6.69 7.80 6.74
C PRO A 25 -7.02 9.28 6.91
N ARG A 26 -8.33 9.59 6.89
CA ARG A 26 -8.89 10.92 7.05
C ARG A 26 -10.02 10.86 8.07
N LYS A 27 -10.24 11.94 8.82
CA LYS A 27 -11.37 12.05 9.75
C LYS A 27 -12.68 11.67 9.04
N PRO A 28 -13.58 10.90 9.68
CA PRO A 28 -13.60 10.53 11.10
C PRO A 28 -12.85 9.23 11.45
N GLU A 29 -12.11 8.64 10.51
CA GLU A 29 -11.45 7.35 10.73
C GLU A 29 -10.28 7.44 11.72
N ASP A 30 -10.19 6.47 12.64
CA ASP A 30 -9.12 6.39 13.65
C ASP A 30 -7.90 5.59 13.20
N PHE A 31 -7.93 5.02 11.99
CA PHE A 31 -6.80 4.30 11.42
C PHE A 31 -5.86 5.23 10.63
N LEU A 32 -4.57 4.88 10.62
CA LEU A 32 -3.51 5.68 9.98
C LEU A 32 -2.90 5.01 8.74
N GLN A 33 -3.29 3.77 8.46
CA GLN A 33 -2.94 3.07 7.23
C GLN A 33 -3.87 3.47 6.07
N GLY A 34 -3.30 3.65 4.88
CA GLY A 34 -4.05 3.85 3.64
C GLY A 34 -4.46 2.53 3.03
N ALA A 35 -4.13 2.32 1.75
CA ALA A 35 -4.40 1.07 1.05
C ALA A 35 -3.45 -0.06 1.46
N ALA A 36 -3.35 -0.33 2.76
CA ALA A 36 -2.46 -1.31 3.36
C ALA A 36 -3.20 -2.21 4.36
N CYS A 37 -2.86 -3.50 4.35
CA CYS A 37 -3.40 -4.50 5.26
C CYS A 37 -2.43 -5.67 5.45
N HIS A 38 -2.83 -6.67 6.23
CA HIS A 38 -2.09 -7.92 6.46
C HIS A 38 -1.85 -8.77 5.21
N VAL A 39 -2.65 -8.59 4.15
CA VAL A 39 -2.45 -9.30 2.89
C VAL A 39 -1.33 -8.69 2.06
N CYS A 40 -1.20 -7.36 2.05
CA CYS A 40 -0.36 -6.67 1.05
C CYS A 40 0.90 -5.98 1.61
N LEU A 41 0.88 -5.46 2.84
CA LEU A 41 1.92 -4.55 3.34
C LEU A 41 2.31 -4.75 4.80
N PHE A 42 1.41 -5.23 5.66
CA PHE A 42 1.77 -5.39 7.06
C PHE A 42 2.65 -6.61 7.23
N VAL A 43 3.82 -6.40 7.81
CA VAL A 43 4.77 -7.45 8.17
C VAL A 43 4.97 -7.44 9.69
N SER A 44 5.17 -8.63 10.24
CA SER A 44 5.52 -8.78 11.65
C SER A 44 7.02 -8.56 11.80
N GLU A 45 7.42 -7.30 12.01
CA GLU A 45 8.82 -6.92 12.22
C GLU A 45 8.96 -6.15 13.53
N THR A 46 9.91 -6.56 14.37
CA THR A 46 10.15 -5.99 15.71
C THR A 46 10.77 -4.60 15.69
N THR A 47 11.41 -4.21 14.57
CA THR A 47 12.06 -2.92 14.35
C THR A 47 11.09 -1.85 13.85
N CYS A 48 9.83 -2.21 13.54
CA CYS A 48 8.84 -1.27 13.03
C CYS A 48 8.37 -0.32 14.14
N GLU A 49 9.05 0.82 14.28
CA GLU A 49 8.77 1.87 15.27
C GLU A 49 7.34 2.46 15.15
N ARG A 50 6.75 2.38 13.96
CA ARG A 50 5.40 2.89 13.66
C ARG A 50 4.32 1.81 13.70
N GLY A 51 4.65 0.54 13.92
CA GLY A 51 3.67 -0.55 14.00
C GLY A 51 2.76 -0.62 12.78
N ASN A 52 3.34 -0.62 11.57
CA ASN A 52 2.63 -0.66 10.28
C ASN A 52 1.66 0.50 9.99
N ARG A 53 1.70 1.58 10.79
CA ARG A 53 0.93 2.82 10.52
C ARG A 53 1.55 3.61 9.36
N PHE A 54 0.73 4.42 8.69
CA PHE A 54 1.11 5.30 7.57
C PHE A 54 1.56 4.57 6.29
N LEU A 55 1.36 3.26 6.22
CA LEU A 55 1.63 2.48 5.01
C LEU A 55 0.49 2.66 4.00
N ASP A 56 0.87 2.84 2.74
CA ASP A 56 -0.05 2.97 1.62
C ASP A 56 0.61 2.53 0.31
N ARG A 57 0.10 1.48 -0.32
CA ARG A 57 0.66 1.01 -1.61
C ARG A 57 0.44 2.00 -2.76
N ARG A 58 -0.52 2.93 -2.64
CA ARG A 58 -0.72 4.03 -3.61
C ARG A 58 0.52 4.90 -3.74
N PHE A 59 1.36 4.95 -2.72
CA PHE A 59 2.61 5.69 -2.75
C PHE A 59 3.60 5.11 -3.76
N VAL A 60 3.62 3.79 -3.97
CA VAL A 60 4.60 3.14 -4.84
C VAL A 60 4.02 2.75 -6.20
N VAL A 61 2.74 2.42 -6.31
CA VAL A 61 2.12 1.97 -7.57
C VAL A 61 0.75 2.62 -7.79
N PRO A 62 0.33 2.83 -9.04
CA PRO A 62 -0.93 3.51 -9.33
C PRO A 62 -2.12 2.63 -8.94
N ILE A 63 -2.87 3.08 -7.93
CA ILE A 63 -4.14 2.51 -7.51
C ILE A 63 -5.12 3.67 -7.30
N GLY A 64 -6.13 3.75 -8.16
CA GLY A 64 -6.94 4.96 -8.27
C GLY A 64 -6.16 6.05 -9.01
N ASP A 65 -5.86 7.16 -8.33
CA ASP A 65 -5.17 8.32 -8.91
C ASP A 65 -3.67 8.03 -9.16
N PRO A 66 -3.22 7.94 -10.43
CA PRO A 66 -1.81 7.70 -10.75
C PRO A 66 -0.87 8.83 -10.32
N ALA A 67 -1.39 10.03 -10.03
CA ALA A 67 -0.56 11.15 -9.58
C ALA A 67 0.08 10.90 -8.21
N LEU A 68 -0.52 10.05 -7.38
CA LEU A 68 -0.05 9.70 -6.04
C LEU A 68 1.10 8.67 -6.04
N ALA A 69 1.35 8.00 -7.16
CA ALA A 69 2.33 6.93 -7.25
C ALA A 69 3.72 7.42 -7.64
N LEU A 70 4.73 6.93 -6.94
CA LEU A 70 6.16 7.11 -7.25
C LEU A 70 6.54 6.35 -8.52
N CYS A 71 6.16 5.07 -8.62
CA CYS A 71 6.42 4.24 -9.81
C CYS A 71 5.16 4.15 -10.66
N ARG A 72 4.91 5.18 -11.47
CA ARG A 72 3.77 5.25 -12.39
C ARG A 72 3.90 4.22 -13.51
N ASP A 73 5.09 4.19 -14.09
CA ASP A 73 5.45 3.29 -15.18
C ASP A 73 6.27 2.13 -14.61
N LEU A 74 5.66 0.94 -14.56
CA LEU A 74 6.43 -0.28 -14.38
C LEU A 74 6.93 -0.72 -15.76
N PRO A 75 8.24 -0.99 -15.94
CA PRO A 75 8.72 -1.60 -17.16
C PRO A 75 8.53 -3.12 -17.13
#